data_AF-A0A655E9U4-F1
#
_entry.id   AF-A0A655E9U4-F1
#
_cell.length_a   1.000
_cell.length_b   1.000
_cell.length_c   1.000
_cell.angle_alpha   90.00
_cell.angle_beta   90.00
_cell.angle_gamma   90.00
#
_symmetry.space_group_name_H-M   'P 1'
#
loop_
_entity.id
_entity.type
_entity.pdbx_description
1 polymer ?
#
loop_
_entity_poly.entity_id
_entity_poly.type
_entity_poly.pdbx_seq_one_letter_code
_entity_poly.pdbx_strand_id
1 'polypeptide(L)'
;MTSLYTFRMIFIVFHGKEQIHAHAGKGITHHLPLIVLMILSTFVGALIVPPLQGVLPQTTELAHGRVMTLEITSGVVAIAGILIAAWLWLGKRTLVTSIANSAPGRLLGTWWYNAWGFDWLYDKVFVKPFLGIAWLLKRDPLNALMNIPAILSRFAGKGLVLSENGYLRWYVASMSIGAVVVLALLMVLR
;
A
#
# COMPACT_ATOMS: atom_id res chain seq x y z
N MET A 1 -26.64 -6.50 2.93
CA MET A 1 -25.56 -5.60 3.42
C MET A 1 -25.42 -4.35 2.55
N THR A 2 -25.30 -4.50 1.23
CA THR A 2 -25.19 -3.39 0.27
C THR A 2 -26.29 -2.34 0.40
N SER A 3 -27.55 -2.76 0.36
CA SER A 3 -28.71 -1.88 0.60
C SER A 3 -28.59 -1.12 1.92
N LEU A 4 -28.22 -1.79 3.00
CA LEU A 4 -28.14 -1.18 4.33
C LEU A 4 -27.06 -0.09 4.43
N TYR A 5 -25.83 -0.35 3.99
CA TYR A 5 -24.78 0.67 4.10
C TYR A 5 -24.98 1.82 3.08
N THR A 6 -25.50 1.53 1.88
CA THR A 6 -25.77 2.56 0.86
C THR A 6 -26.86 3.51 1.35
N PHE A 7 -27.99 2.99 1.83
CA PHE A 7 -29.06 3.84 2.33
C PHE A 7 -28.73 4.52 3.66
N ARG A 8 -27.92 3.89 4.53
CA ARG A 8 -27.32 4.59 5.68
C ARG A 8 -26.63 5.88 5.25
N MET A 9 -25.78 5.82 4.21
CA MET A 9 -25.10 7.01 3.69
C MET A 9 -26.10 8.05 3.15
N ILE A 10 -27.05 7.62 2.31
CA ILE A 10 -28.06 8.51 1.71
C ILE A 10 -28.90 9.22 2.79
N PHE A 11 -29.42 8.49 3.79
CA PHE A 11 -30.25 9.07 4.85
C PHE A 11 -29.45 9.98 5.78
N ILE A 12 -28.19 9.64 6.08
CA ILE A 12 -27.33 10.50 6.90
C ILE A 12 -27.04 11.83 6.20
N VAL A 13 -26.74 11.79 4.90
CA VAL A 13 -26.30 12.96 4.13
C VAL A 13 -27.48 13.85 3.72
N PHE A 14 -28.58 13.28 3.21
CA PHE A 14 -29.66 14.06 2.60
C PHE A 14 -30.89 14.29 3.49
N HIS A 15 -31.13 13.45 4.51
CA HIS A 15 -32.35 13.49 5.31
C HIS A 15 -32.10 13.87 6.80
N GLY A 16 -30.84 14.07 7.18
CA GLY A 16 -30.49 14.55 8.52
C GLY A 16 -30.70 16.05 8.69
N LYS A 17 -30.40 16.54 9.90
CA LYS A 17 -30.30 17.99 10.13
C LYS A 17 -29.19 18.56 9.24
N GLU A 18 -29.53 19.53 8.41
CA GLU A 18 -28.57 20.28 7.59
C GLU A 18 -27.58 21.00 8.52
N GLN A 19 -26.31 20.60 8.44
CA GLN A 19 -25.22 21.23 9.21
C GLN A 19 -24.50 22.31 8.39
N ILE A 20 -24.53 22.19 7.07
CA ILE A 20 -23.85 23.06 6.12
C ILE A 20 -24.86 23.41 5.03
N HIS A 21 -25.05 24.70 4.78
CA HIS A 21 -25.93 25.17 3.71
C HIS A 21 -25.30 24.92 2.34
N ALA A 22 -25.81 23.91 1.64
CA ALA A 22 -25.31 23.55 0.32
C ALA A 22 -26.04 24.37 -0.77
N HIS A 23 -25.31 24.71 -1.83
CA HIS A 23 -25.88 25.33 -3.02
C HIS A 23 -25.91 24.34 -4.18
N ALA A 24 -26.99 24.35 -4.95
CA ALA A 24 -27.15 23.46 -6.09
C ALA A 24 -26.15 23.80 -7.22
N GLY A 25 -25.51 22.77 -7.77
CA GLY A 25 -24.71 22.88 -8.99
C GLY A 25 -25.56 23.35 -10.16
N LYS A 26 -24.95 24.10 -11.09
CA LYS A 26 -25.62 24.67 -12.27
C LYS A 26 -24.81 24.37 -13.54
N GLY A 27 -25.51 24.29 -14.67
CA GLY A 27 -24.92 24.20 -16.00
C GLY A 27 -25.11 22.86 -16.71
N ILE A 28 -25.10 22.90 -18.04
CA ILE A 28 -25.35 21.72 -18.89
C ILE A 28 -24.25 20.67 -18.69
N THR A 29 -22.98 21.09 -18.58
CA THR A 29 -21.84 20.18 -18.33
C THR A 29 -21.94 19.44 -17.00
N HIS A 30 -22.71 19.95 -16.04
CA HIS A 30 -22.99 19.26 -14.77
C HIS A 30 -24.20 18.32 -14.88
N HIS A 31 -25.32 18.82 -15.39
CA HIS A 31 -26.58 18.04 -15.41
C HIS A 31 -26.63 16.97 -16.49
N LEU A 32 -26.04 17.20 -17.66
CA LEU A 32 -26.12 16.27 -18.79
C LEU A 32 -25.46 14.92 -18.46
N PRO A 33 -24.21 14.87 -17.95
CA PRO A 33 -23.61 13.59 -17.55
C PRO A 33 -24.42 12.88 -16.46
N LEU A 34 -24.91 13.61 -15.46
CA LEU A 34 -25.71 13.04 -14.37
C LEU A 34 -27.03 12.45 -14.85
N ILE A 35 -27.74 13.12 -15.77
CA ILE A 35 -29.00 12.62 -16.34
C ILE A 35 -28.75 11.36 -17.17
N VAL A 36 -27.71 11.36 -18.01
CA VAL A 36 -27.36 10.18 -18.82
C VAL A 36 -27.03 9.00 -17.91
N LEU A 37 -26.17 9.20 -16.90
CA LEU A 37 -25.84 8.15 -15.92
C LEU A 37 -27.05 7.71 -15.10
N MET A 38 -27.94 8.62 -14.74
CA MET A 38 -29.17 8.30 -14.01
C MET A 38 -30.05 7.36 -14.84
N ILE A 39 -30.29 7.67 -16.12
CA ILE A 39 -31.10 6.82 -17.02
C ILE A 39 -30.46 5.44 -17.15
N LEU A 40 -29.15 5.37 -17.44
CA LEU A 40 -28.43 4.10 -17.60
C LEU A 40 -28.33 3.28 -16.30
N SER A 41 -28.43 3.90 -15.11
CA SER A 41 -28.41 3.22 -13.81
C SER A 41 -29.75 2.57 -13.44
N THR A 42 -30.82 2.79 -14.23
CA THR A 42 -32.12 2.14 -14.04
C THR A 42 -32.21 0.80 -14.78
N PHE A 43 -33.43 0.24 -14.91
CA PHE A 43 -33.69 -0.94 -15.73
C PHE A 43 -33.31 -0.74 -17.22
N VAL A 44 -33.22 0.51 -17.70
CA VAL A 44 -32.80 0.83 -19.07
C VAL A 44 -31.38 0.35 -19.35
N GLY A 45 -30.47 0.43 -18.38
CA GLY A 45 -29.11 -0.08 -18.54
C GLY A 45 -29.06 -1.59 -18.74
N ALA A 46 -29.99 -2.33 -18.13
CA ALA A 46 -30.09 -3.78 -18.28
C ALA A 46 -30.54 -4.21 -19.69
N LEU A 47 -31.07 -3.30 -20.51
CA LEU A 47 -31.39 -3.56 -21.92
C LEU A 47 -30.12 -3.71 -22.78
N ILE A 48 -28.98 -3.21 -22.30
CA ILE A 48 -27.69 -3.30 -22.99
C ILE A 48 -27.04 -4.64 -22.62
N VAL A 49 -27.16 -5.64 -23.51
CA VAL A 49 -26.58 -6.98 -23.31
C VAL A 49 -25.23 -7.09 -24.02
N PRO A 50 -24.13 -7.35 -23.30
CA PRO A 50 -22.82 -7.51 -23.92
C PRO A 50 -22.73 -8.84 -24.70
N PRO A 51 -22.21 -8.85 -25.95
CA PRO A 51 -22.13 -10.07 -26.77
C PRO A 51 -20.95 -10.96 -26.34
N LEU A 52 -21.10 -11.66 -25.21
CA LEU A 52 -20.03 -12.47 -24.60
C LEU A 52 -20.05 -13.95 -24.98
N GLN A 53 -21.00 -14.37 -25.82
CA GLN A 53 -21.25 -15.78 -26.16
C GLN A 53 -20.08 -16.49 -26.84
N GLY A 54 -19.16 -15.75 -27.48
CA GLY A 54 -17.98 -16.30 -28.16
C GLY A 54 -16.66 -16.21 -27.36
N VAL A 55 -16.67 -15.59 -26.17
CA VAL A 55 -15.44 -15.29 -25.41
C VAL A 55 -15.38 -16.06 -24.08
N LEU A 56 -16.53 -16.37 -23.48
CA LEU A 56 -16.61 -17.04 -22.18
C LEU A 56 -17.21 -18.45 -22.32
N PRO A 57 -16.81 -19.40 -21.44
CA PRO A 57 -17.45 -20.72 -21.37
C PRO A 57 -18.96 -20.58 -21.14
N GLN A 58 -19.74 -21.43 -21.80
CA GLN A 58 -21.20 -21.44 -21.62
C GLN A 58 -21.54 -21.71 -20.14
N THR A 59 -22.34 -20.82 -19.56
CA THR A 59 -22.81 -20.93 -18.18
C THR A 59 -23.93 -21.96 -18.11
N THR A 60 -23.94 -22.77 -17.05
CA THR A 60 -24.97 -23.79 -16.81
C THR A 60 -26.34 -23.13 -16.66
N GLU A 61 -27.32 -23.51 -17.49
CA GLU A 61 -28.70 -23.06 -17.34
C GLU A 61 -29.26 -23.51 -15.98
N LEU A 62 -29.46 -22.56 -15.08
CA LEU A 62 -30.15 -22.80 -13.82
C LEU A 62 -31.61 -23.15 -14.12
N ALA A 63 -32.10 -24.25 -13.52
CA ALA A 63 -33.49 -24.67 -13.68
C ALA A 63 -34.48 -23.53 -13.38
N HIS A 64 -35.39 -23.26 -14.32
CA HIS A 64 -36.30 -22.11 -14.34
C HIS A 64 -37.02 -21.84 -13.00
N GLY A 65 -37.42 -22.89 -12.27
CA GLY A 65 -38.08 -22.77 -10.96
C GLY A 65 -37.19 -22.27 -9.81
N ARG A 66 -35.87 -22.51 -9.87
CA ARG A 66 -34.91 -21.99 -8.88
C ARG A 66 -34.55 -20.53 -9.14
N VAL A 67 -34.59 -20.09 -10.39
CA VAL A 67 -34.27 -18.70 -10.76
C VAL A 67 -35.30 -17.75 -10.17
N MET A 68 -36.60 -18.02 -10.35
CA MET A 68 -37.67 -17.16 -9.83
C MET A 68 -37.63 -17.04 -8.29
N THR A 69 -37.39 -18.15 -7.57
CA THR A 69 -37.29 -18.13 -6.11
C THR A 69 -36.07 -17.34 -5.62
N LEU A 70 -34.93 -17.45 -6.31
CA LEU A 70 -33.72 -16.67 -6.01
C LEU A 70 -33.93 -15.17 -6.28
N GLU A 71 -34.57 -14.80 -7.40
CA GLU A 71 -34.85 -13.40 -7.75
C GLU A 71 -35.77 -12.75 -6.72
N ILE A 72 -36.87 -13.41 -6.35
CA ILE A 72 -37.80 -12.91 -5.33
C ILE A 72 -37.08 -12.77 -3.99
N THR A 73 -36.30 -13.78 -3.58
CA THR A 73 -35.56 -13.74 -2.32
C THR A 73 -34.57 -12.58 -2.31
N SER A 74 -33.84 -12.37 -3.41
CA SER A 74 -32.91 -11.25 -3.58
C SER A 74 -33.62 -9.89 -3.47
N GLY A 75 -34.75 -9.73 -4.17
CA GLY A 75 -35.57 -8.52 -4.13
C GLY A 75 -36.10 -8.22 -2.72
N VAL A 76 -36.61 -9.24 -2.01
CA VAL A 76 -37.09 -9.11 -0.63
C VAL A 76 -35.96 -8.70 0.30
N VAL A 77 -34.78 -9.33 0.21
CA VAL A 77 -33.61 -8.96 1.04
C VAL A 77 -33.14 -7.54 0.75
N ALA A 78 -33.17 -7.11 -0.52
CA ALA A 78 -32.83 -5.75 -0.90
C ALA A 78 -33.80 -4.74 -0.27
N ILE A 79 -35.12 -4.92 -0.45
CA ILE A 79 -36.16 -4.04 0.09
C ILE A 79 -36.11 -4.03 1.62
N ALA A 80 -36.01 -5.19 2.27
CA ALA A 80 -35.89 -5.29 3.71
C ALA A 80 -34.68 -4.50 4.23
N GLY A 81 -33.54 -4.57 3.55
CA GLY A 81 -32.36 -3.80 3.92
C GLY A 81 -32.57 -2.27 3.83
N ILE A 82 -33.33 -1.80 2.83
CA ILE A 82 -33.69 -0.38 2.70
C ILE A 82 -34.60 0.05 3.85
N LEU A 83 -35.64 -0.73 4.14
CA LEU A 83 -36.59 -0.44 5.22
C LEU A 83 -35.91 -0.44 6.60
N ILE A 84 -35.03 -1.40 6.86
CA ILE A 84 -34.23 -1.45 8.08
C ILE A 84 -33.32 -0.22 8.19
N ALA A 85 -32.66 0.17 7.10
CA ALA A 85 -31.83 1.38 7.09
C ALA A 85 -32.66 2.65 7.35
N ALA A 86 -33.85 2.74 6.77
CA ALA A 86 -34.77 3.86 6.98
C ALA A 86 -35.17 3.96 8.46
N TRP A 87 -35.58 2.84 9.06
CA TRP A 87 -35.96 2.78 10.48
C TRP A 87 -34.81 3.16 11.42
N LEU A 88 -33.59 2.70 11.14
CA LEU A 88 -32.42 2.94 11.97
C LEU A 88 -31.86 4.38 11.86
N TRP A 89 -31.94 5.02 10.69
CA TRP A 89 -31.23 6.29 10.42
C TRP A 89 -32.09 7.54 10.17
N LEU A 90 -33.36 7.42 9.78
CA LEU A 90 -34.25 8.58 9.59
C LEU A 90 -34.71 9.22 10.91
N GLY A 91 -34.78 8.44 11.99
CA GLY A 91 -35.20 8.92 13.30
C GLY A 91 -34.07 9.48 14.17
N LYS A 92 -34.23 9.34 15.51
CA LYS A 92 -33.27 9.84 16.52
C LYS A 92 -31.96 9.03 16.62
N ARG A 93 -31.80 7.97 15.82
CA ARG A 93 -30.60 7.08 15.77
C ARG A 93 -30.17 6.48 17.11
N THR A 94 -31.04 6.48 18.13
CA THR A 94 -30.71 6.11 19.51
C THR A 94 -30.26 4.66 19.66
N LEU A 95 -30.88 3.74 18.92
CA LEU A 95 -30.48 2.33 18.91
C LEU A 95 -29.06 2.15 18.34
N VAL A 96 -28.78 2.80 17.21
CA VAL A 96 -27.48 2.75 16.55
C VAL A 96 -26.40 3.38 17.44
N THR A 97 -26.67 4.54 18.05
CA THR A 97 -25.71 5.20 18.93
C THR A 97 -25.47 4.41 20.21
N SER A 98 -26.49 3.76 20.78
CA SER A 98 -26.34 2.88 21.94
C SER A 98 -25.48 1.66 21.61
N ILE A 99 -25.73 0.98 20.48
CA ILE A 99 -24.93 -0.17 20.05
C ILE A 99 -23.50 0.26 19.72
N ALA A 100 -23.32 1.36 18.99
CA ALA A 100 -22.00 1.88 18.66
C ALA A 100 -21.18 2.29 19.90
N ASN A 101 -21.84 2.67 20.99
CA ASN A 101 -21.18 2.99 22.26
C ASN A 101 -20.89 1.78 23.15
N SER A 102 -21.46 0.63 22.85
CA SER A 102 -21.15 -0.62 23.56
C SER A 102 -19.70 -1.06 23.30
N ALA A 103 -19.08 -1.77 24.24
CA ALA A 103 -17.74 -2.32 24.07
C ALA A 103 -17.58 -3.18 22.79
N PRO A 104 -18.45 -4.18 22.50
CA PRO A 104 -18.33 -4.95 21.26
C PRO A 104 -18.61 -4.09 20.02
N GLY A 105 -19.54 -3.14 20.09
CA GLY A 105 -19.84 -2.24 18.98
C GLY A 105 -18.68 -1.30 18.63
N ARG A 106 -17.96 -0.79 19.64
CA ARG A 106 -16.74 0.01 19.43
C ARG A 106 -15.60 -0.82 18.84
N LEU A 107 -15.41 -2.05 19.32
CA LEU A 107 -14.37 -2.94 18.79
C LEU A 107 -14.64 -3.31 17.32
N LEU A 108 -15.85 -3.80 17.00
CA LEU A 108 -16.20 -4.14 15.63
C LEU A 108 -16.22 -2.90 14.72
N GLY A 109 -16.73 -1.78 15.23
CA GLY A 109 -16.76 -0.51 14.51
C GLY A 109 -15.36 -0.02 14.14
N THR A 110 -14.41 -0.04 15.09
CA THR A 110 -13.01 0.33 14.83
C THR A 110 -12.32 -0.67 13.91
N TRP A 111 -12.59 -1.96 14.05
CA TRP A 111 -11.98 -2.99 13.20
C TRP A 111 -12.41 -2.86 11.73
N TRP A 112 -13.72 -2.72 11.47
CA TRP A 112 -14.22 -2.52 10.11
C TRP A 112 -13.83 -1.15 9.54
N TYR A 113 -13.74 -0.11 10.39
CA TYR A 113 -13.28 1.21 9.96
C TYR A 113 -11.82 1.19 9.49
N ASN A 114 -10.95 0.43 10.16
CA ASN A 114 -9.54 0.29 9.80
C ASN A 114 -9.30 -0.75 8.67
N ALA A 115 -10.24 -0.91 7.73
CA ALA A 115 -10.14 -1.85 6.62
C ALA A 115 -9.76 -3.28 7.06
N TRP A 116 -10.36 -3.77 8.15
CA TRP A 116 -10.05 -5.06 8.78
C TRP A 116 -8.62 -5.20 9.33
N GLY A 117 -7.84 -4.12 9.35
CA GLY A 117 -6.43 -4.10 9.74
C GLY A 117 -5.46 -4.51 8.64
N PHE A 118 -5.93 -4.71 7.40
CA PHE A 118 -5.05 -5.09 6.28
C PHE A 118 -4.04 -3.99 5.95
N ASP A 119 -4.43 -2.72 6.02
CA ASP A 119 -3.51 -1.60 5.79
C ASP A 119 -2.38 -1.60 6.82
N TRP A 120 -2.69 -1.86 8.08
CA TRP A 120 -1.69 -1.98 9.15
C TRP A 120 -0.76 -3.18 8.92
N LEU A 121 -1.33 -4.32 8.52
CA LEU A 121 -0.54 -5.52 8.22
C LEU A 121 0.40 -5.26 7.05
N TYR A 122 -0.11 -4.64 5.98
CA TYR A 122 0.66 -4.31 4.79
C TYR A 122 1.78 -3.32 5.10
N ASP A 123 1.48 -2.25 5.83
CA ASP A 123 2.47 -1.27 6.27
C ASP A 123 3.58 -1.94 7.09
N LYS A 124 3.22 -2.84 8.00
CA LYS A 124 4.18 -3.48 8.91
C LYS A 124 5.02 -4.57 8.24
N VAL A 125 4.45 -5.32 7.31
CA VAL A 125 5.12 -6.47 6.67
C VAL A 125 5.88 -6.06 5.40
N PHE A 126 5.39 -5.07 4.66
CA PHE A 126 6.01 -4.69 3.37
C PHE A 126 6.63 -3.30 3.42
N VAL A 127 5.85 -2.28 3.78
CA VAL A 127 6.30 -0.88 3.66
C VAL A 127 7.47 -0.60 4.61
N LYS A 128 7.33 -0.90 5.90
CA LYS A 128 8.37 -0.64 6.89
C LYS A 128 9.66 -1.41 6.63
N PRO A 129 9.63 -2.73 6.32
CA PRO A 129 10.86 -3.45 5.98
C PRO A 129 11.53 -2.91 4.71
N PHE A 130 10.74 -2.58 3.68
CA PHE A 130 11.27 -1.99 2.46
C PHE A 130 11.97 -0.64 2.71
N LEU A 131 11.31 0.27 3.44
CA LEU A 131 11.92 1.55 3.84
C LEU A 131 13.13 1.35 4.75
N GLY A 132 13.10 0.33 5.61
CA GLY A 132 14.23 -0.07 6.44
C GLY A 132 15.45 -0.49 5.61
N ILE A 133 15.25 -1.29 4.56
CA ILE A 133 16.31 -1.68 3.62
C ILE A 133 16.83 -0.46 2.86
N ALA A 134 15.93 0.40 2.36
CA ALA A 134 16.32 1.61 1.65
C ALA A 134 17.15 2.56 2.53
N TRP A 135 16.78 2.70 3.80
CA TRP A 135 17.54 3.48 4.77
C TRP A 135 18.90 2.84 5.10
N LEU A 136 18.95 1.51 5.25
CA LEU A 136 20.18 0.77 5.52
C LEU A 136 21.19 0.90 4.37
N LEU A 137 20.70 0.87 3.12
CA LEU A 137 21.50 0.97 1.91
C LEU A 137 21.70 2.42 1.42
N LYS A 138 21.34 3.45 2.21
CA LYS A 138 21.50 4.85 1.79
C LYS A 138 22.95 5.21 1.45
N ARG A 139 23.90 4.57 2.12
CA ARG A 139 25.33 4.63 1.80
C ARG A 139 25.67 3.29 1.18
N ASP A 140 26.03 3.30 -0.08
CA ASP A 140 26.29 2.08 -0.83
C ASP A 140 27.42 1.27 -0.16
N PRO A 141 27.09 0.13 0.48
CA PRO A 141 28.09 -0.68 1.17
C PRO A 141 29.05 -1.34 0.18
N LEU A 142 28.63 -1.57 -1.06
CA LEU A 142 29.50 -2.14 -2.09
C LEU A 142 30.52 -1.11 -2.54
N ASN A 143 30.11 0.14 -2.77
CA ASN A 143 31.06 1.22 -3.05
C ASN A 143 32.05 1.41 -1.89
N ALA A 144 31.59 1.33 -0.63
CA ALA A 144 32.49 1.39 0.52
C ALA A 144 33.52 0.25 0.52
N LEU A 145 33.10 -0.98 0.21
CA LEU A 145 33.98 -2.14 0.08
C LEU A 145 35.00 -1.95 -1.06
N MET A 146 34.55 -1.47 -2.22
CA MET A 146 35.41 -1.22 -3.38
C MET A 146 36.41 -0.07 -3.15
N ASN A 147 36.15 0.83 -2.21
CA ASN A 147 37.08 1.89 -1.83
C ASN A 147 38.18 1.42 -0.87
N ILE A 148 38.08 0.22 -0.28
CA ILE A 148 39.09 -0.30 0.66
C ILE A 148 40.49 -0.39 0.00
N PRO A 149 40.66 -0.99 -1.19
CA PRO A 149 41.97 -1.04 -1.84
C PRO A 149 42.55 0.35 -2.13
N ALA A 150 41.71 1.31 -2.53
CA ALA A 150 42.15 2.69 -2.78
C ALA A 150 42.67 3.36 -1.51
N ILE A 151 41.97 3.19 -0.39
CA ILE A 151 42.38 3.71 0.92
C ILE A 151 43.69 3.03 1.36
N LEU A 152 43.78 1.70 1.24
CA LEU A 152 44.96 0.93 1.62
C LEU A 152 46.20 1.36 0.82
N SER A 153 46.07 1.48 -0.50
CA SER A 153 47.16 1.95 -1.38
C SER A 153 47.59 3.38 -1.04
N ARG A 154 46.66 4.26 -0.69
CA ARG A 154 46.98 5.63 -0.27
C ARG A 154 47.73 5.67 1.06
N PHE A 155 47.33 4.85 2.03
CA PHE A 155 48.05 4.74 3.31
C PHE A 155 49.42 4.09 3.14
N ALA A 156 49.51 3.01 2.36
CA ALA A 156 50.79 2.38 2.03
C ALA A 156 51.72 3.40 1.35
N GLY A 157 51.23 4.13 0.34
CA GLY A 157 52.01 5.18 -0.34
C GLY A 157 52.50 6.26 0.63
N LYS A 158 51.63 6.78 1.50
CA LYS A 158 52.04 7.74 2.55
C LYS A 158 53.10 7.15 3.49
N GLY A 159 52.98 5.87 3.85
CA GLY A 159 53.94 5.17 4.69
C GLY A 159 55.31 5.02 4.02
N LEU A 160 55.35 4.64 2.73
CA LEU A 160 56.60 4.53 1.98
C LEU A 160 57.29 5.89 1.84
N VAL A 161 56.55 6.97 1.55
CA VAL A 161 57.11 8.32 1.43
C VAL A 161 57.80 8.78 2.72
N LEU A 162 57.39 8.31 3.91
CA LEU A 162 58.09 8.63 5.16
C LEU A 162 59.53 8.11 5.21
N SER A 163 59.88 7.13 4.36
CA SER A 163 61.25 6.60 4.28
C SER A 163 62.20 7.53 3.52
N GLU A 164 61.68 8.50 2.76
CA GLU A 164 62.44 9.51 2.02
C GLU A 164 62.59 10.79 2.86
N ASN A 165 63.39 10.71 3.93
CA ASN A 165 63.59 11.81 4.88
C ASN A 165 64.76 12.75 4.55
N GLY A 166 65.43 12.56 3.41
CA GLY A 166 66.55 13.40 2.96
C GLY A 166 67.86 13.23 3.75
N TYR A 167 67.92 12.34 4.75
CA TYR A 167 69.14 12.09 5.52
C TYR A 167 70.05 11.06 4.86
N LEU A 168 71.23 11.48 4.41
CA LEU A 168 72.19 10.60 3.73
C LEU A 168 72.57 9.36 4.56
N ARG A 169 72.68 9.51 5.89
CA ARG A 169 72.98 8.41 6.82
C ARG A 169 71.90 7.32 6.80
N TRP A 170 70.64 7.70 6.63
CA TRP A 170 69.52 6.77 6.56
C TRP A 170 69.58 5.91 5.29
N TYR A 171 69.95 6.50 4.15
CA TYR A 171 70.14 5.76 2.90
C TYR A 171 71.28 4.75 2.96
N VAL A 172 72.43 5.12 3.55
CA VAL A 172 73.57 4.20 3.73
C VAL A 172 73.19 3.02 4.62
N ALA A 173 72.48 3.27 5.73
CA ALA A 173 71.96 2.22 6.61
C ALA A 173 70.97 1.30 5.88
N SER A 174 70.05 1.86 5.09
CA SER A 174 69.08 1.10 4.30
C SER A 174 69.75 0.18 3.26
N MET A 175 70.75 0.68 2.52
CA MET A 175 71.52 -0.15 1.57
C MET A 175 72.25 -1.31 2.26
N SER A 176 72.82 -1.06 3.43
CA SER A 176 73.51 -2.08 4.23
C SER A 176 72.55 -3.18 4.69
N ILE A 177 71.38 -2.79 5.21
CA ILE A 177 70.32 -3.73 5.60
C ILE A 177 69.82 -4.52 4.39
N GLY A 178 69.60 -3.85 3.25
CA GLY A 178 69.19 -4.51 2.01
C GLY A 178 70.17 -5.59 1.56
N ALA A 179 71.48 -5.33 1.62
CA ALA A 179 72.51 -6.32 1.28
C ALA A 179 72.48 -7.54 2.23
N VAL A 180 72.34 -7.31 3.54
CA VAL A 180 72.20 -8.40 4.52
C VAL A 180 70.96 -9.25 4.26
N VAL A 181 69.82 -8.62 3.97
CA VAL A 181 68.56 -9.33 3.67
C VAL A 181 68.68 -10.17 2.40
N VAL A 182 69.30 -9.64 1.33
CA VAL A 182 69.51 -10.39 0.09
C VAL A 182 70.42 -11.61 0.32
N LEU A 183 71.55 -11.44 1.02
CA LEU A 183 72.44 -12.55 1.35
C LEU A 183 71.74 -13.61 2.21
N ALA A 184 70.95 -13.18 3.20
CA ALA A 184 70.17 -14.09 4.04
C ALA A 184 69.12 -14.87 3.24
N LEU A 185 68.36 -14.18 2.36
CA LEU A 185 67.37 -14.84 1.48
C LEU A 185 68.03 -15.84 0.54
N LEU A 186 69.19 -15.50 -0.04
CA LEU A 186 69.95 -16.41 -0.91
C LEU A 186 70.48 -17.64 -0.16
N MET A 187 70.85 -17.51 1.12
CA MET A 187 71.27 -18.65 1.94
C MET A 187 70.09 -19.54 2.36
N VAL A 188 68.90 -18.99 2.52
CA VAL A 188 67.70 -19.74 2.93
C VAL A 188 67.00 -20.42 1.74
N LEU A 189 67.05 -19.81 0.56
CA LEU A 189 66.45 -20.34 -0.67
C LEU A 189 67.36 -21.34 -1.42
N ARG A 190 68.56 -21.60 -0.90
CA ARG A 190 69.53 -22.55 -1.44
C ARG A 190 69.59 -23.80 -0.57
#